data_AF-A0A937UC42-F1
#
_entry.id   AF-A0A937UC42-F1
#
_cell.length_a   1.000
_cell.length_b   1.000
_cell.length_c   1.000
_cell.angle_alpha   90.00
_cell.angle_beta   90.00
_cell.angle_gamma   90.00
#
_symmetry.space_group_name_H-M   'P 1'
#
loop_
_entity.id
_entity.type
_entity.pdbx_description
1 polymer ?
#
loop_
_entity_poly.entity_id
_entity_poly.type
_entity_poly.pdbx_seq_one_letter_code
_entity_poly.pdbx_strand_id
1 'polypeptide(L)'
;MFTKGSRYRNLPESTPVNARDERLQSKNIRRIPDVQGQFQHTVRDSDRPDLLAVKYYGDSTRWWQINDANAVQHSFPTDILDERPVVRERFVLTHPGFNTRFEELGIVLNGIVRVRDRKSSFVESMVTVFYDGSSGTRQDIIDEIKNQKFEFRRAFAWSIGSNTAEAFTFDDPEVKSKWMFLTRDLSDIPGLMHVRSVFTEATLDVVYNSAMLPRENVLRKLEGHGFTIEASSAFSRIGKKLIVPPNQIG
;
A
#
# COMPACT_ATOMS: atom_id res chain seq x y z
N MET A 1 -5.03 13.13 -43.24
CA MET A 1 -3.97 14.18 -43.14
C MET A 1 -3.88 14.62 -41.68
N PHE A 2 -2.68 14.80 -41.11
CA PHE A 2 -2.52 15.20 -39.70
C PHE A 2 -2.71 16.70 -39.49
N THR A 3 -3.27 17.10 -38.35
CA THR A 3 -3.46 18.52 -37.98
C THR A 3 -2.13 19.24 -37.75
N LYS A 4 -2.15 20.59 -37.80
CA LYS A 4 -0.96 21.45 -37.69
C LYS A 4 -0.12 21.16 -36.43
N GLY A 5 -0.78 20.83 -35.31
CA GLY A 5 -0.16 20.53 -34.01
C GLY A 5 0.07 19.03 -33.72
N SER A 6 -0.15 18.16 -34.70
CA SER A 6 0.03 16.71 -34.52
C SER A 6 1.50 16.33 -34.46
N ARG A 7 1.83 15.48 -33.47
CA ARG A 7 3.15 14.84 -33.33
C ARG A 7 3.60 14.00 -34.53
N TYR A 8 2.67 13.60 -35.41
CA TYR A 8 2.94 12.78 -36.59
C TYR A 8 3.03 13.59 -37.90
N ARG A 9 2.82 14.91 -37.84
CA ARG A 9 2.71 15.75 -39.04
C ARG A 9 3.96 15.69 -39.92
N ASN A 10 5.12 15.86 -39.31
CA ASN A 10 6.41 15.98 -40.00
C ASN A 10 7.12 14.63 -40.16
N LEU A 11 6.44 13.50 -39.91
CA LEU A 11 7.06 12.19 -40.08
C LEU A 11 7.14 11.80 -41.55
N PRO A 12 8.27 11.20 -41.98
CA PRO A 12 8.37 10.61 -43.30
C PRO A 12 7.29 9.56 -43.52
N GLU A 13 6.82 9.49 -44.76
CA GLU A 13 5.89 8.47 -45.21
C GLU A 13 6.66 7.34 -45.88
N SER A 14 6.18 6.12 -45.69
CA SER A 14 6.64 4.95 -46.42
C SER A 14 5.46 4.22 -47.04
N THR A 15 5.72 3.59 -48.19
CA THR A 15 4.76 2.75 -48.90
C THR A 15 5.27 1.30 -48.93
N PRO A 16 5.28 0.59 -47.80
CA PRO A 16 5.61 -0.83 -47.80
C PRO A 16 4.58 -1.61 -48.62
N VAL A 17 5.05 -2.68 -49.26
CA VAL A 17 4.20 -3.64 -49.97
C VAL A 17 3.65 -4.62 -48.93
N ASN A 18 2.33 -4.81 -48.90
CA ASN A 18 1.69 -5.77 -48.01
C ASN A 18 1.75 -7.20 -48.60
N ALA A 19 1.26 -8.20 -47.87
CA ALA A 19 1.22 -9.59 -48.33
C ALA A 19 0.33 -9.86 -49.57
N ARG A 20 -0.36 -8.84 -50.09
CA ARG A 20 -1.25 -8.87 -51.26
C ARG A 20 -0.72 -8.03 -52.43
N ASP A 21 0.55 -7.65 -52.40
CA ASP A 21 1.20 -6.76 -53.37
C ASP A 21 0.62 -5.33 -53.46
N GLU A 22 -0.15 -4.89 -52.45
CA GLU A 22 -0.68 -3.54 -52.39
C GLU A 22 0.29 -2.61 -51.67
N ARG A 23 0.47 -1.40 -52.19
CA ARG A 23 1.26 -0.34 -51.56
C ARG A 23 0.39 0.49 -50.64
N LEU A 24 0.56 0.34 -49.33
CA LEU A 24 -0.17 1.11 -48.33
C LEU A 24 0.67 2.31 -47.89
N GLN A 25 0.16 3.52 -48.07
CA GLN A 25 0.81 4.72 -47.58
C GLN A 25 0.67 4.78 -46.06
N SER A 26 1.80 4.78 -45.36
CA SER A 26 1.87 4.76 -43.90
C SER A 26 2.89 5.79 -43.41
N LYS A 27 2.74 6.26 -42.16
CA LYS A 27 3.78 7.04 -41.49
C LYS A 27 4.81 6.11 -40.88
N ASN A 28 6.07 6.52 -40.93
CA ASN A 28 7.13 5.83 -40.22
C ASN A 28 6.93 5.90 -38.70
N ILE A 29 7.52 4.91 -38.00
CA ILE A 29 7.55 4.89 -36.54
C ILE A 29 8.33 6.11 -36.04
N ARG A 30 7.69 6.90 -35.18
CA ARG A 30 8.34 8.05 -34.52
C ARG A 30 9.24 7.54 -33.40
N ARG A 31 10.52 7.92 -33.44
CA ARG A 31 11.40 7.81 -32.27
C ARG A 31 11.07 8.93 -31.30
N ILE A 32 10.90 8.58 -30.03
CA ILE A 32 10.72 9.56 -28.95
C ILE A 32 12.10 10.21 -28.71
N PRO A 33 12.24 11.53 -28.89
CA PRO A 33 13.50 12.20 -28.60
C PRO A 33 13.77 12.15 -27.09
N ASP A 34 15.05 12.08 -26.70
CA ASP A 34 15.44 12.32 -25.31
C ASP A 34 15.23 13.81 -25.02
N VAL A 35 14.16 14.12 -24.28
CA VAL A 35 13.79 15.50 -23.97
C VAL A 35 14.18 15.82 -22.53
N GLN A 36 15.25 16.58 -22.39
CA GLN A 36 15.65 17.16 -21.11
C GLN A 36 14.78 18.38 -20.81
N GLY A 37 14.07 18.37 -19.68
CA GLY A 37 13.30 19.52 -19.22
C GLY A 37 13.85 20.10 -17.93
N GLN A 38 13.89 21.43 -17.82
CA GLN A 38 14.33 22.13 -16.62
C GLN A 38 13.19 22.34 -15.60
N PHE A 39 11.93 22.35 -16.06
CA PHE A 39 10.77 22.60 -15.22
C PHE A 39 10.12 21.28 -14.78
N GLN A 40 9.79 21.20 -13.48
CA GLN A 40 9.08 20.07 -12.91
C GLN A 40 7.71 20.50 -12.37
N HIS A 41 6.66 19.82 -12.81
CA HIS A 41 5.32 19.94 -12.25
C HIS A 41 5.10 18.89 -11.16
N THR A 42 4.48 19.27 -10.04
CA THR A 42 4.07 18.33 -9.00
C THR A 42 2.64 17.87 -9.25
N VAL A 43 2.46 16.57 -9.45
CA VAL A 43 1.14 15.94 -9.71
C VAL A 43 0.17 16.23 -8.55
N ARG A 44 -1.07 16.55 -8.91
CA ARG A 44 -2.23 16.81 -8.04
C ARG A 44 -3.40 15.95 -8.49
N ASP A 45 -4.37 15.77 -7.59
CA ASP A 45 -5.49 14.83 -7.75
C ASP A 45 -6.39 15.11 -8.97
N SER A 46 -6.38 16.36 -9.47
CA SER A 46 -7.18 16.79 -10.63
C SER A 46 -6.35 17.03 -11.89
N ASP A 47 -5.09 16.61 -11.91
CA ASP A 47 -4.27 16.76 -13.10
C ASP A 47 -4.70 15.78 -14.19
N ARG A 48 -4.77 16.27 -15.43
CA ARG A 48 -4.92 15.47 -16.63
C ARG A 48 -3.91 15.93 -17.69
N PRO A 49 -3.45 15.07 -18.61
CA PRO A 49 -2.35 15.44 -19.50
C PRO A 49 -2.73 16.60 -20.42
N ASP A 50 -3.99 16.62 -20.86
CA ASP A 50 -4.60 17.69 -21.65
C ASP A 50 -4.73 19.00 -20.86
N LEU A 51 -5.17 18.94 -19.59
CA LEU A 51 -5.26 20.13 -18.73
C LEU A 51 -3.88 20.71 -18.41
N LEU A 52 -2.88 19.86 -18.18
CA LEU A 52 -1.50 20.29 -18.00
C LEU A 52 -0.95 20.94 -19.27
N ALA A 53 -1.29 20.40 -20.46
CA ALA A 53 -0.91 21.00 -21.72
C ALA A 53 -1.56 22.37 -21.95
N VAL A 54 -2.83 22.55 -21.58
CA VAL A 54 -3.47 23.89 -21.57
C VAL A 54 -2.73 24.82 -20.63
N LYS A 55 -2.43 24.37 -19.40
CA LYS A 55 -1.76 25.18 -18.38
C LYS A 55 -0.37 25.64 -18.80
N TYR A 56 0.43 24.76 -19.41
CA TYR A 56 1.83 25.03 -19.73
C TYR A 56 2.07 25.53 -21.16
N TYR A 57 1.22 25.14 -22.10
CA TYR A 57 1.39 25.44 -23.53
C TYR A 57 0.25 26.26 -24.14
N GLY A 58 -0.84 26.49 -23.39
CA GLY A 58 -2.04 27.15 -23.90
C GLY A 58 -2.85 26.28 -24.88
N ASP A 59 -2.50 25.00 -25.02
CA ASP A 59 -3.02 24.12 -26.06
C ASP A 59 -3.15 22.68 -25.54
N SER A 60 -4.38 22.20 -25.40
CA SER A 60 -4.69 20.85 -24.92
C SER A 60 -4.11 19.76 -25.82
N THR A 61 -3.91 20.04 -27.11
CA THR A 61 -3.41 19.05 -28.08
C THR A 61 -1.92 18.75 -27.94
N ARG A 62 -1.20 19.52 -27.10
CA ARG A 62 0.25 19.38 -26.87
C ARG A 62 0.62 18.50 -25.68
N TRP A 63 -0.34 17.78 -25.10
CA TRP A 63 -0.10 16.84 -23.99
C TRP A 63 0.98 15.80 -24.30
N TRP A 64 1.14 15.44 -25.58
CA TRP A 64 2.15 14.49 -26.03
C TRP A 64 3.58 14.94 -25.75
N GLN A 65 3.84 16.26 -25.65
CA GLN A 65 5.19 16.77 -25.32
C GLN A 65 5.58 16.42 -23.88
N ILE A 66 4.63 16.58 -22.94
CA ILE A 66 4.80 16.16 -21.55
C ILE A 66 4.98 14.64 -21.50
N ASN A 67 4.20 13.90 -22.28
CA ASN A 67 4.32 12.44 -22.30
C ASN A 67 5.68 11.95 -22.81
N ASP A 68 6.14 12.47 -23.94
CA ASP A 68 7.42 12.09 -24.54
C ASP A 68 8.60 12.37 -23.60
N ALA A 69 8.57 13.48 -22.87
CA ALA A 69 9.61 13.84 -21.90
C ALA A 69 9.66 12.91 -20.66
N ASN A 70 8.58 12.17 -20.38
CA ASN A 70 8.52 11.23 -19.27
C ASN A 70 8.43 9.76 -19.74
N ALA A 71 8.63 9.49 -21.03
CA ALA A 71 8.44 8.17 -21.64
C ALA A 71 9.45 7.11 -21.18
N VAL A 72 10.60 7.50 -20.63
CA VAL A 72 11.57 6.56 -20.03
C VAL A 72 10.99 5.94 -18.74
N GLN A 73 10.12 6.69 -18.04
CA GLN A 73 9.55 6.25 -16.77
C GLN A 73 8.19 5.57 -16.96
N HIS A 74 7.52 5.77 -18.11
CA HIS A 74 6.12 5.39 -18.32
C HIS A 74 5.87 4.81 -19.71
N SER A 75 5.15 3.69 -19.77
CA SER A 75 4.83 3.03 -21.04
C SER A 75 3.60 3.64 -21.71
N PHE A 76 2.64 4.14 -20.94
CA PHE A 76 1.42 4.77 -21.45
C PHE A 76 1.23 6.20 -20.91
N PRO A 77 0.60 7.11 -21.69
CA PRO A 77 0.37 8.50 -21.27
C PRO A 77 -0.44 8.68 -19.99
N THR A 78 -1.36 7.75 -19.72
CA THR A 78 -2.17 7.77 -18.50
C THR A 78 -1.31 7.52 -17.27
N ASP A 79 -0.31 6.63 -17.37
CA ASP A 79 0.58 6.22 -16.27
C ASP A 79 1.39 7.38 -15.67
N ILE A 80 1.48 8.50 -16.38
CA ILE A 80 2.12 9.72 -15.90
C ILE A 80 1.34 10.32 -14.73
N LEU A 81 0.01 10.18 -14.74
CA LEU A 81 -0.91 10.82 -13.79
C LEU A 81 -1.71 9.80 -12.98
N ASP A 82 -2.07 8.68 -13.59
CA ASP A 82 -2.87 7.62 -12.99
C ASP A 82 -2.40 6.27 -13.51
N GLU A 83 -2.02 5.34 -12.62
CA GLU A 83 -1.57 4.00 -13.00
C GLU A 83 -2.74 3.04 -13.22
N ARG A 84 -3.99 3.54 -13.32
CA ARG A 84 -5.16 2.71 -13.62
C ARG A 84 -4.90 1.83 -14.87
N PRO A 85 -5.21 0.53 -14.77
CA PRO A 85 -6.00 -0.08 -13.71
C PRO A 85 -5.19 -0.53 -12.47
N VAL A 86 -3.87 -0.37 -12.43
CA VAL A 86 -3.03 -0.73 -11.29
C VAL A 86 -3.23 0.26 -10.13
N VAL A 87 -3.66 -0.27 -8.99
CA VAL A 87 -3.90 0.45 -7.74
C VAL A 87 -2.92 -0.06 -6.70
N ARG A 88 -2.33 0.86 -5.95
CA ARG A 88 -1.52 0.56 -4.78
C ARG A 88 -2.18 1.11 -3.53
N GLU A 89 -2.39 0.27 -2.53
CA GLU A 89 -3.12 0.61 -1.31
C GLU A 89 -2.44 -0.01 -0.09
N ARG A 90 -2.44 0.72 1.03
CA ARG A 90 -2.02 0.23 2.34
C ARG A 90 -3.25 0.05 3.21
N PHE A 91 -3.37 -1.11 3.85
CA PHE A 91 -4.34 -1.38 4.89
C PHE A 91 -3.64 -1.49 6.24
N VAL A 92 -4.17 -0.81 7.26
CA VAL A 92 -3.88 -1.03 8.67
C VAL A 92 -4.98 -1.92 9.21
N LEU A 93 -4.62 -3.10 9.70
CA LEU A 93 -5.56 -4.16 10.04
C LEU A 93 -5.64 -4.35 11.56
N THR A 94 -6.84 -4.68 12.02
CA THR A 94 -7.12 -5.12 13.39
C THR A 94 -7.84 -6.46 13.37
N HIS A 95 -7.84 -7.18 14.48
CA HIS A 95 -8.56 -8.45 14.61
C HIS A 95 -9.51 -8.38 15.82
N PRO A 96 -10.84 -8.27 15.61
CA PRO A 96 -11.79 -8.05 16.71
C PRO A 96 -11.71 -9.12 17.81
N GLY A 97 -11.56 -10.39 17.44
CA GLY A 97 -11.44 -11.47 18.43
C GLY A 97 -10.17 -11.39 19.29
N PHE A 98 -9.10 -10.75 18.79
CA PHE A 98 -7.91 -10.46 19.59
C PHE A 98 -8.19 -9.34 20.57
N ASN A 99 -8.81 -8.25 20.09
CA ASN A 99 -9.16 -7.10 20.94
C ASN A 99 -10.05 -7.54 22.11
N THR A 100 -11.05 -8.40 21.86
CA THR A 100 -11.91 -8.95 22.92
C THR A 100 -11.10 -9.71 23.97
N ARG A 101 -10.27 -10.68 23.58
CA ARG A 101 -9.43 -11.45 24.50
C ARG A 101 -8.43 -10.60 25.27
N PHE A 102 -7.86 -9.59 24.62
CA PHE A 102 -6.89 -8.69 25.24
C PHE A 102 -7.55 -7.80 26.31
N GLU A 103 -8.79 -7.33 26.06
CA GLU A 103 -9.56 -6.62 27.07
C GLU A 103 -9.97 -7.53 28.23
N GLU A 104 -10.42 -8.75 27.95
CA GLU A 104 -10.75 -9.77 28.97
C GLU A 104 -9.54 -10.09 29.86
N LEU A 105 -8.36 -10.30 29.26
CA LEU A 105 -7.11 -10.47 30.01
C LEU A 105 -6.84 -9.29 30.95
N GLY A 106 -7.04 -8.06 30.48
CA GLY A 106 -6.87 -6.86 31.30
C GLY A 106 -7.82 -6.83 32.50
N ILE A 107 -9.06 -7.30 32.34
CA ILE A 107 -10.05 -7.40 33.42
C ILE A 107 -9.60 -8.45 34.44
N VAL A 108 -9.24 -9.66 33.99
CA VAL A 108 -8.85 -10.74 34.91
C VAL A 108 -7.56 -10.39 35.66
N LEU A 109 -6.55 -9.86 34.97
CA LEU A 109 -5.30 -9.44 35.62
C LEU A 109 -5.51 -8.35 36.66
N ASN A 110 -6.42 -7.39 36.43
CA ASN A 110 -6.76 -6.37 37.44
C ASN A 110 -7.42 -6.95 38.71
N GLY A 111 -7.99 -8.15 38.63
CA GLY A 111 -8.48 -8.88 39.80
C GLY A 111 -7.37 -9.51 40.66
N ILE A 112 -6.16 -9.67 40.10
CA ILE A 112 -5.02 -10.32 40.75
C ILE A 112 -3.98 -9.26 41.17
N VAL A 113 -3.64 -8.36 40.25
CA VAL A 113 -2.55 -7.40 40.36
C VAL A 113 -2.95 -6.04 39.83
N ARG A 114 -2.21 -4.99 40.17
CA ARG A 114 -2.46 -3.66 39.62
C ARG A 114 -1.86 -3.55 38.21
N VAL A 115 -2.70 -3.50 37.18
CA VAL A 115 -2.26 -3.23 35.80
C VAL A 115 -1.99 -1.73 35.63
N ARG A 116 -0.84 -1.36 35.04
CA ARG A 116 -0.44 0.04 34.82
C ARG A 116 -0.51 0.46 33.36
N ASP A 117 0.03 -0.36 32.47
CA ASP A 117 0.14 -0.04 31.06
C ASP A 117 -0.19 -1.27 30.21
N ARG A 118 -0.80 -1.02 29.05
CA ARG A 118 -1.23 -2.04 28.10
C ARG A 118 -0.93 -1.56 26.70
N LYS A 119 -0.13 -2.33 25.97
CA LYS A 119 0.12 -2.14 24.55
C LYS A 119 -0.52 -3.30 23.79
N SER A 120 -1.61 -3.02 23.09
CA SER A 120 -2.33 -4.01 22.28
C SER A 120 -1.74 -4.06 20.86
N SER A 121 -1.22 -5.22 20.49
CA SER A 121 -0.96 -5.56 19.10
C SER A 121 -0.99 -7.08 18.97
N PHE A 122 -1.73 -7.62 18.01
CA PHE A 122 -1.78 -9.08 17.80
C PHE A 122 -0.43 -9.67 17.37
N VAL A 123 0.55 -8.81 17.08
CA VAL A 123 1.94 -9.17 16.78
C VAL A 123 2.73 -9.48 18.04
N GLU A 124 2.74 -8.51 18.96
CA GLU A 124 3.47 -8.50 20.20
C GLU A 124 2.72 -7.55 21.14
N SER A 125 2.03 -8.15 22.10
CA SER A 125 1.28 -7.46 23.13
C SER A 125 2.08 -7.39 24.40
N MET A 126 1.85 -6.31 25.16
CA MET A 126 2.52 -6.11 26.44
C MET A 126 1.53 -5.64 27.49
N VAL A 127 1.65 -6.21 28.69
CA VAL A 127 0.97 -5.73 29.89
C VAL A 127 2.01 -5.51 30.98
N THR A 128 1.99 -4.32 31.58
CA THR A 128 2.83 -4.00 32.74
C THR A 128 2.00 -4.04 34.00
N VAL A 129 2.44 -4.81 34.99
CA VAL A 129 1.74 -5.03 36.25
C VAL A 129 2.63 -4.73 37.46
N PHE A 130 1.98 -4.50 38.61
CA PHE A 130 2.62 -4.27 39.91
C PHE A 130 2.09 -5.26 40.93
N TYR A 131 3.00 -5.93 41.64
CA TYR A 131 2.67 -6.90 42.68
C TYR A 131 3.76 -6.98 43.75
N ASP A 132 3.41 -7.55 44.90
CA ASP A 132 4.38 -7.94 45.93
C ASP A 132 5.16 -9.14 45.39
N GLY A 133 6.50 -9.11 45.40
CA GLY A 133 7.36 -10.05 44.63
C GLY A 133 7.31 -11.55 44.99
N SER A 134 6.17 -12.06 45.48
CA SER A 134 5.89 -13.47 45.68
C SER A 134 5.91 -14.23 44.35
N SER A 135 6.45 -15.45 44.39
CA SER A 135 6.56 -16.31 43.21
C SER A 135 5.20 -16.84 42.70
N GLY A 136 4.20 -16.92 43.58
CA GLY A 136 2.84 -17.36 43.24
C GLY A 136 2.14 -16.40 42.29
N THR A 137 2.14 -15.11 42.62
CA THR A 137 1.47 -14.07 41.80
C THR A 137 2.00 -14.02 40.38
N ARG A 138 3.32 -14.18 40.20
CA ARG A 138 3.94 -14.22 38.87
C ARG A 138 3.46 -15.41 38.03
N GLN A 139 3.33 -16.58 38.65
CA GLN A 139 2.86 -17.78 37.96
C GLN A 139 1.39 -17.64 37.59
N ASP A 140 0.55 -17.09 38.49
CA ASP A 140 -0.86 -16.82 38.24
C ASP A 140 -1.06 -15.88 37.03
N ILE A 141 -0.24 -14.83 36.89
CA ILE A 141 -0.27 -13.93 35.72
C ILE A 141 0.05 -14.69 34.43
N ILE A 142 1.08 -15.53 34.43
CA ILE A 142 1.49 -16.30 33.25
C ILE A 142 0.41 -17.30 32.86
N ASP A 143 -0.20 -17.95 33.85
CA ASP A 143 -1.27 -18.92 33.61
C ASP A 143 -2.52 -18.23 33.08
N GLU A 144 -2.84 -17.01 33.54
CA GLU A 144 -3.96 -16.25 32.98
C GLU A 144 -3.71 -15.79 31.54
N ILE A 145 -2.49 -15.36 31.20
CA ILE A 145 -2.10 -15.06 29.81
C ILE A 145 -2.37 -16.29 28.92
N LYS A 146 -2.00 -17.49 29.38
CA LYS A 146 -2.24 -18.74 28.64
C LYS A 146 -3.72 -19.14 28.60
N ASN A 147 -4.47 -18.93 29.67
CA ASN A 147 -5.91 -19.20 29.72
C ASN A 147 -6.67 -18.37 28.68
N GLN A 148 -6.22 -17.14 28.43
CA GLN A 148 -6.70 -16.26 27.36
C GLN A 148 -6.15 -16.63 25.97
N LYS A 149 -5.53 -17.82 25.84
CA LYS A 149 -4.97 -18.39 24.60
C LYS A 149 -3.80 -17.60 24.01
N PHE A 150 -3.18 -16.70 24.79
CA PHE A 150 -1.96 -16.04 24.36
C PHE A 150 -0.74 -16.91 24.65
N GLU A 151 0.29 -16.76 23.81
CA GLU A 151 1.57 -17.40 24.00
C GLU A 151 2.54 -16.43 24.69
N PHE A 152 2.89 -16.75 25.93
CA PHE A 152 3.90 -16.01 26.68
C PHE A 152 5.27 -16.08 25.98
N ARG A 153 5.93 -14.93 25.80
CA ARG A 153 7.25 -14.84 25.15
C ARG A 153 8.35 -14.55 26.12
N ARG A 154 8.20 -13.48 26.89
CA ARG A 154 9.23 -12.99 27.81
C ARG A 154 8.60 -12.05 28.82
N ALA A 155 9.34 -11.83 29.90
CA ALA A 155 9.01 -10.78 30.85
C ALA A 155 10.27 -10.05 31.31
N PHE A 156 10.11 -8.80 31.70
CA PHE A 156 11.18 -7.98 32.24
C PHE A 156 10.72 -7.36 33.56
N ALA A 157 11.37 -7.73 34.65
CA ALA A 157 11.03 -7.28 36.00
C ALA A 157 12.02 -6.22 36.50
N TRP A 158 11.52 -5.26 37.26
CA TRP A 158 12.32 -4.26 37.95
C TRP A 158 11.66 -3.87 39.27
N SER A 159 12.47 -3.48 40.25
CA SER A 159 11.98 -3.11 41.58
C SER A 159 11.48 -1.66 41.61
N ILE A 160 10.32 -1.43 42.22
CA ILE A 160 9.79 -0.10 42.53
C ILE A 160 9.40 -0.09 44.02
N GLY A 161 10.28 0.47 44.85
CA GLY A 161 10.10 0.45 46.31
C GLY A 161 10.09 -0.97 46.85
N SER A 162 9.03 -1.34 47.59
CA SER A 162 8.79 -2.70 48.08
C SER A 162 8.11 -3.61 47.06
N ASN A 163 7.71 -3.09 45.90
CA ASN A 163 6.95 -3.83 44.89
C ASN A 163 7.84 -4.22 43.71
N THR A 164 7.39 -5.24 42.98
CA THR A 164 7.93 -5.60 41.68
C THR A 164 7.00 -5.05 40.60
N ALA A 165 7.60 -4.37 39.62
CA ALA A 165 6.94 -4.09 38.36
C ALA A 165 7.50 -5.05 37.31
N GLU A 166 6.63 -5.73 36.57
CA GLU A 166 7.05 -6.65 35.51
C GLU A 166 6.21 -6.40 34.25
N ALA A 167 6.90 -6.31 33.12
CA ALA A 167 6.30 -6.18 31.80
C ALA A 167 6.26 -7.56 31.14
N PHE A 168 5.06 -8.10 30.96
CA PHE A 168 4.82 -9.38 30.32
C PHE A 168 4.56 -9.16 28.84
N THR A 169 5.34 -9.83 28.00
CA THR A 169 5.21 -9.79 26.55
C THR A 169 4.71 -11.13 26.04
N PHE A 170 3.70 -11.09 25.18
CA PHE A 170 3.03 -12.26 24.64
C PHE A 170 2.46 -11.97 23.26
N ASP A 171 1.99 -13.00 22.57
CA ASP A 171 1.30 -12.84 21.30
C ASP A 171 0.14 -13.81 21.12
N ASP A 172 -0.58 -13.66 20.02
CA ASP A 172 -1.75 -14.46 19.68
C ASP A 172 -1.42 -15.42 18.52
N PRO A 173 -1.15 -16.70 18.80
CA PRO A 173 -0.78 -17.67 17.78
C PRO A 173 -1.92 -17.91 16.77
N GLU A 174 -3.18 -17.81 17.20
CA GLU A 174 -4.34 -17.99 16.32
C GLU A 174 -4.38 -16.88 15.25
N VAL A 175 -4.20 -15.63 15.68
CA VAL A 175 -4.22 -14.47 14.77
C VAL A 175 -2.99 -14.45 13.88
N LYS A 176 -1.82 -14.87 14.41
CA LYS A 176 -0.60 -15.08 13.62
C LYS A 176 -0.84 -16.06 12.48
N SER A 177 -1.46 -17.21 12.76
CA SER A 177 -1.80 -18.19 11.72
C SER A 177 -2.78 -17.59 10.70
N LYS A 178 -3.83 -16.89 11.16
CA LYS A 178 -4.78 -16.21 10.26
C LYS A 178 -4.11 -15.16 9.36
N TRP A 179 -3.16 -14.39 9.89
CA TRP A 179 -2.36 -13.45 9.10
C TRP A 179 -1.52 -14.15 8.03
N MET A 180 -0.83 -15.22 8.41
CA MET A 180 -0.03 -16.02 7.47
C MET A 180 -0.91 -16.61 6.35
N PHE A 181 -2.09 -17.15 6.69
CA PHE A 181 -3.04 -17.64 5.69
C PHE A 181 -3.57 -16.52 4.80
N LEU A 182 -3.94 -15.37 5.38
CA LEU A 182 -4.38 -14.22 4.61
C LEU A 182 -3.33 -13.80 3.57
N THR A 183 -2.07 -13.63 3.98
CA THR A 183 -1.01 -13.17 3.07
C THR A 183 -0.72 -14.16 1.95
N ARG A 184 -0.75 -15.47 2.25
CA ARG A 184 -0.65 -16.53 1.24
C ARG A 184 -1.83 -16.46 0.28
N ASP A 185 -3.03 -16.51 0.81
CA ASP A 185 -4.26 -16.55 0.01
C ASP A 185 -4.42 -15.31 -0.87
N LEU A 186 -4.02 -14.13 -0.39
CA LEU A 186 -3.98 -12.92 -1.21
C LEU A 186 -3.02 -13.08 -2.38
N SER A 187 -1.81 -13.59 -2.13
CA SER A 187 -0.76 -13.75 -3.14
C SER A 187 -1.21 -14.65 -4.31
N ASP A 188 -2.19 -15.52 -4.09
CA ASP A 188 -2.74 -16.43 -5.10
C ASP A 188 -3.94 -15.83 -5.87
N ILE A 189 -4.39 -14.61 -5.55
CA ILE A 189 -5.54 -13.97 -6.22
C ILE A 189 -5.16 -13.45 -7.61
N PRO A 190 -5.88 -13.87 -8.68
CA PRO A 190 -5.71 -13.29 -10.00
C PRO A 190 -5.97 -11.78 -10.00
N GLY A 191 -5.03 -11.02 -10.57
CA GLY A 191 -5.09 -9.56 -10.61
C GLY A 191 -4.40 -8.87 -9.43
N LEU A 192 -4.01 -9.59 -8.37
CA LEU A 192 -3.11 -9.07 -7.35
C LEU A 192 -1.66 -9.24 -7.83
N MET A 193 -0.94 -8.14 -7.98
CA MET A 193 0.40 -8.10 -8.56
C MET A 193 1.49 -8.19 -7.49
N HIS A 194 1.25 -7.57 -6.34
CA HIS A 194 2.20 -7.56 -5.24
C HIS A 194 1.48 -7.47 -3.89
N VAL A 195 2.01 -8.20 -2.91
CA VAL A 195 1.60 -8.11 -1.51
C VAL A 195 2.86 -7.99 -0.66
N ARG A 196 2.91 -6.96 0.16
CA ARG A 196 3.92 -6.80 1.20
C ARG A 196 3.21 -6.69 2.54
N SER A 197 3.37 -7.73 3.35
CA SER A 197 2.91 -7.73 4.73
C SER A 197 4.03 -7.27 5.65
N VAL A 198 3.77 -6.25 6.47
CA VAL A 198 4.64 -5.89 7.59
C VAL A 198 3.91 -6.27 8.86
N PHE A 199 4.12 -7.52 9.28
CA PHE A 199 3.40 -8.11 10.40
C PHE A 199 3.51 -7.23 11.64
N THR A 200 4.70 -6.76 12.00
CA THR A 200 4.98 -5.91 13.19
C THR A 200 4.19 -4.63 13.28
N GLU A 201 3.74 -4.09 12.16
CA GLU A 201 2.95 -2.86 12.07
C GLU A 201 1.47 -3.13 11.85
N ALA A 202 1.06 -4.41 11.76
CA ALA A 202 -0.27 -4.82 11.34
C ALA A 202 -0.67 -4.20 9.98
N THR A 203 0.31 -3.97 9.10
CA THR A 203 0.08 -3.34 7.80
C THR A 203 0.24 -4.29 6.63
N LEU A 204 -0.59 -4.08 5.62
CA LEU A 204 -0.61 -4.81 4.37
C LEU A 204 -0.60 -3.83 3.20
N ASP A 205 0.51 -3.80 2.47
CA ASP A 205 0.63 -3.05 1.22
C ASP A 205 0.28 -3.99 0.05
N VAL A 206 -0.70 -3.60 -0.74
CA VAL A 206 -1.13 -4.35 -1.92
C VAL A 206 -0.95 -3.51 -3.19
N VAL A 207 -0.64 -4.19 -4.29
CA VAL A 207 -0.69 -3.65 -5.65
C VAL A 207 -1.57 -4.58 -6.48
N TYR A 208 -2.68 -4.09 -7.00
CA TYR A 208 -3.64 -4.91 -7.77
C TYR A 208 -4.14 -4.18 -9.01
N ASN A 209 -4.49 -4.94 -10.04
CA ASN A 209 -5.18 -4.46 -11.21
C ASN A 209 -6.70 -4.39 -10.90
N SER A 210 -7.20 -3.18 -10.63
CA SER A 210 -8.61 -2.91 -10.30
C SER A 210 -9.61 -3.30 -11.38
N ALA A 211 -9.19 -3.46 -12.64
CA ALA A 211 -10.06 -3.96 -13.71
C ALA A 211 -10.26 -5.49 -13.63
N MET A 212 -9.30 -6.22 -13.04
CA MET A 212 -9.38 -7.67 -12.84
C MET A 212 -9.82 -8.05 -11.43
N LEU A 213 -9.43 -7.26 -10.43
CA LEU A 213 -9.69 -7.47 -9.02
C LEU A 213 -10.29 -6.20 -8.40
N PRO A 214 -11.63 -6.11 -8.32
CA PRO A 214 -12.30 -5.03 -7.61
C PRO A 214 -11.83 -4.94 -6.16
N ARG A 215 -11.74 -3.72 -5.62
CA ARG A 215 -11.29 -3.46 -4.25
C ARG A 215 -12.12 -4.27 -3.23
N GLU A 216 -13.43 -4.36 -3.45
CA GLU A 216 -14.37 -5.08 -2.58
C GLU A 216 -14.03 -6.56 -2.43
N ASN A 217 -13.40 -7.17 -3.43
CA ASN A 217 -12.95 -8.56 -3.34
C ASN A 217 -11.72 -8.68 -2.41
N VAL A 218 -10.82 -7.69 -2.42
CA VAL A 218 -9.72 -7.61 -1.46
C VAL A 218 -10.28 -7.47 -0.05
N LEU A 219 -11.23 -6.54 0.15
CA LEU A 219 -11.89 -6.33 1.44
C LEU A 219 -12.56 -7.60 1.98
N ARG A 220 -13.35 -8.27 1.13
CA ARG A 220 -14.03 -9.52 1.50
C ARG A 220 -13.04 -10.61 1.89
N LYS A 221 -11.86 -10.64 1.26
CA LYS A 221 -10.81 -11.58 1.63
C LYS A 221 -10.24 -11.26 3.02
N LEU A 222 -9.97 -10.00 3.32
CA LEU A 222 -9.52 -9.55 4.65
C LEU A 222 -10.54 -9.96 5.73
N GLU A 223 -11.81 -9.65 5.51
CA GLU A 223 -12.92 -10.00 6.40
C GLU A 223 -13.08 -11.51 6.56
N GLY A 224 -12.90 -12.28 5.48
CA GLY A 224 -12.95 -13.75 5.51
C GLY A 224 -11.90 -14.40 6.40
N HIS A 225 -10.79 -13.71 6.68
CA HIS A 225 -9.78 -14.13 7.66
C HIS A 225 -9.97 -13.51 9.05
N GLY A 226 -11.05 -12.75 9.27
CA GLY A 226 -11.38 -12.11 10.53
C GLY A 226 -10.67 -10.78 10.78
N PHE A 227 -10.07 -10.17 9.75
CA PHE A 227 -9.45 -8.86 9.87
C PHE A 227 -10.41 -7.74 9.49
N THR A 228 -10.34 -6.64 10.24
CA THR A 228 -11.05 -5.39 9.97
C THR A 228 -10.06 -4.30 9.63
N ILE A 229 -10.47 -3.35 8.79
CA ILE A 229 -9.62 -2.22 8.41
C ILE A 229 -9.82 -1.11 9.43
N GLU A 230 -8.75 -0.73 10.11
CA GLU A 230 -8.71 0.45 10.95
C GLU A 230 -8.48 1.71 10.12
N ALA A 231 -7.55 1.63 9.16
CA ALA A 231 -7.27 2.70 8.22
C ALA A 231 -6.83 2.13 6.86
N SER A 232 -7.18 2.84 5.79
CA SER A 232 -6.67 2.53 4.44
C SER A 232 -6.18 3.79 3.76
N SER A 233 -5.05 3.71 3.05
CA SER A 233 -4.52 4.81 2.25
C SER A 233 -4.10 4.32 0.87
N ALA A 234 -4.65 4.94 -0.18
CA ALA A 234 -4.16 4.75 -1.54
C ALA A 234 -2.83 5.50 -1.72
N PHE A 235 -1.86 4.86 -2.35
CA PHE A 235 -0.63 5.52 -2.76
C PHE A 235 -0.93 6.28 -4.06
N SER A 236 -1.39 7.52 -3.91
CA SER A 236 -1.57 8.40 -5.06
C SER A 236 -0.22 8.86 -5.61
N ARG A 237 -0.17 9.17 -6.91
CA ARG A 237 0.98 9.86 -7.52
C ARG A 237 1.01 11.35 -7.19
N ILE A 238 0.02 11.89 -6.48
CA ILE A 238 0.05 13.24 -5.91
C ILE A 238 1.39 13.47 -5.23
N GLY A 239 2.10 14.54 -5.61
CA GLY A 239 3.44 14.85 -5.09
C GLY A 239 4.59 14.44 -6.00
N LYS A 240 4.41 13.50 -6.94
CA LYS A 240 5.46 13.12 -7.92
C LYS A 240 5.77 14.26 -8.88
N LYS A 241 7.02 14.29 -9.36
CA LYS A 241 7.52 15.30 -10.29
C LYS A 241 7.42 14.80 -11.73
N LEU A 242 6.78 15.58 -12.58
CA LEU A 242 6.75 15.38 -14.03
C LEU A 242 7.63 16.41 -14.70
N ILE A 243 8.40 15.97 -15.69
CA ILE A 243 9.16 16.87 -16.54
C ILE A 243 8.17 17.55 -17.50
N VAL A 244 8.16 18.88 -17.51
CA VAL A 244 7.44 19.67 -18.51
C VAL A 244 8.49 20.28 -19.43
N PRO A 245 8.65 19.78 -20.66
CA PRO A 245 9.64 20.34 -21.56
C PRO A 245 9.20 21.72 -22.08
N PRO A 246 10.14 22.55 -22.55
CA PRO A 246 9.82 23.77 -23.29
C PRO A 246 8.88 23.47 -24.46
N ASN A 247 7.98 24.40 -24.76
CA ASN A 247 7.02 24.24 -25.84
C ASN A 247 7.73 24.10 -27.18
N GLN A 248 7.72 22.91 -27.76
CA GLN A 248 8.30 22.66 -29.07
C GLN A 248 7.29 23.10 -30.12
N ILE A 249 7.49 24.30 -30.68
CA ILE A 249 6.73 24.78 -31.83
C ILE A 249 7.34 24.13 -33.06
N GLY A 250 6.67 23.13 -33.62
CA GLY A 250 6.98 22.51 -34.91
C GLY A 250 6.06 22.98 -36.03
#